data_AF-A0A087UZU3-F1
#
_entry.id   AF-A0A087UZU3-F1
#
_cell.length_a   1.000
_cell.length_b   1.000
_cell.length_c   1.000
_cell.angle_alpha   90.00
_cell.angle_beta   90.00
_cell.angle_gamma   90.00
#
_symmetry.space_group_name_H-M   'P 1'
#
loop_
_entity.id
_entity.type
_entity.pdbx_description
1 polymer ?
#
loop_
_entity_poly.entity_id
_entity_poly.type
_entity_poly.pdbx_seq_one_letter_code
_entity_poly.pdbx_strand_id
1 'polypeptide(L)'
;MAFSKNVLRAICILITGLASIKSQTSYTETEIYTSGSTASQTSNVSTTTGASSNDPLKGFKIVCLFNNMKYYKEGFTPAMIDPTLCTHVNYEFAILDDMTYEMMTGEPDLDVHENFYQV
;
A
#
# COMPACT_ATOMS: atom_id res chain seq x y z
N MET A 1 24.29 33.59 -36.19
CA MET A 1 24.14 33.81 -34.74
C MET A 1 24.53 32.53 -34.03
N ALA A 2 25.72 32.47 -33.46
CA ALA A 2 26.22 31.30 -32.75
C ALA A 2 26.02 31.51 -31.25
N PHE A 3 25.12 30.73 -30.64
CA PHE A 3 24.96 30.74 -29.18
C PHE A 3 26.13 29.98 -28.54
N SER A 4 26.83 30.64 -27.63
CA SER A 4 27.97 30.06 -26.90
C SER A 4 27.55 28.80 -26.14
N LYS A 5 28.42 27.78 -26.12
CA LYS A 5 28.24 26.52 -25.38
C LYS A 5 27.93 26.74 -23.88
N ASN A 6 28.28 27.92 -23.36
CA ASN A 6 28.01 28.32 -21.98
C ASN A 6 26.53 28.68 -21.75
N VAL A 7 25.83 29.20 -22.77
CA VAL A 7 24.40 29.51 -22.71
C VAL A 7 23.57 28.21 -22.75
N LEU A 8 23.98 27.23 -23.54
CA LEU A 8 23.32 25.91 -23.60
C LEU A 8 23.48 25.12 -22.28
N ARG A 9 24.62 25.29 -21.57
CA ARG A 9 24.83 24.70 -20.25
C ARG A 9 23.98 25.36 -19.16
N ALA A 10 23.83 26.68 -19.19
CA ALA A 10 23.01 27.42 -18.23
C ALA A 10 21.52 27.10 -18.38
N ILE A 11 21.04 26.88 -19.61
CA ILE A 11 19.66 26.48 -19.88
C ILE A 11 19.42 25.07 -19.33
N CYS A 12 20.32 24.10 -19.58
CA CYS A 12 20.17 22.72 -19.11
C CYS A 12 20.03 22.60 -17.58
N ILE A 13 20.80 23.39 -16.83
CA ILE A 13 20.75 23.39 -15.35
C ILE A 13 19.39 23.89 -14.83
N LEU A 14 18.74 24.82 -15.53
CA LEU A 14 17.41 25.31 -15.17
C LEU A 14 16.31 24.28 -15.47
N ILE A 15 16.48 23.39 -16.46
CA ILE A 15 15.50 22.33 -16.77
C ILE A 15 15.67 21.11 -15.85
N THR A 16 16.89 20.80 -15.42
CA THR A 16 17.15 19.65 -14.51
C THR A 16 16.93 19.98 -13.03
N GLY A 17 16.76 21.27 -12.67
CA GLY A 17 16.71 21.75 -11.29
C GLY A 17 15.38 21.59 -10.54
N LEU A 18 14.29 21.20 -11.20
CA LEU A 18 12.99 20.99 -10.54
C LEU A 18 12.68 19.52 -10.16
N ALA A 19 13.52 18.56 -10.53
CA ALA A 19 13.20 17.14 -10.36
C ALA A 19 13.67 16.50 -9.04
N SER A 20 14.19 17.28 -8.07
CA SER A 20 14.92 16.72 -6.92
C SER A 20 14.23 16.81 -5.56
N ILE A 21 12.92 17.06 -5.49
CA ILE A 21 12.13 16.79 -4.28
C ILE A 21 11.23 15.57 -4.53
N LYS A 22 11.86 14.41 -4.79
CA LYS A 22 11.18 13.13 -4.55
C LYS A 22 11.32 12.87 -3.07
N SER A 23 10.20 13.01 -2.35
CA SER A 23 10.08 12.70 -0.93
C SER A 23 10.68 11.32 -0.65
N GLN A 24 11.88 11.27 -0.07
CA GLN A 24 12.46 10.00 0.40
C GLN A 24 11.85 9.68 1.76
N THR A 25 10.64 9.13 1.75
CA THR A 25 10.18 8.31 2.87
C THR A 25 10.73 6.90 2.62
N SER A 26 11.97 6.64 3.05
CA SER A 26 12.57 5.31 2.99
C SER A 26 11.99 4.45 4.12
N TYR A 27 10.84 3.83 3.90
CA TYR A 27 10.34 2.78 4.77
C TYR A 27 11.09 1.47 4.47
N THR A 28 11.70 0.87 5.49
CA THR A 28 12.33 -0.45 5.38
C THR A 28 11.23 -1.52 5.34
N GLU A 29 10.95 -2.06 4.16
CA GLU A 29 10.03 -3.18 3.95
C GLU A 29 10.71 -4.47 4.44
N THR A 30 10.21 -5.08 5.53
CA THR A 30 10.61 -6.44 5.93
C THR A 30 9.68 -7.42 5.23
N GLU A 31 10.09 -7.94 4.08
CA GLU A 31 9.34 -8.99 3.37
C GLU A 31 9.65 -10.34 4.02
N ILE A 32 8.70 -10.87 4.81
CA ILE A 32 8.72 -12.29 5.19
C ILE A 32 8.20 -13.08 3.98
N TYR A 33 9.10 -13.47 3.09
CA TYR A 33 8.80 -14.46 2.06
C TYR A 33 8.66 -15.84 2.72
N THR A 34 7.42 -16.25 2.98
CA THR A 34 7.12 -17.66 3.19
C THR A 34 6.98 -18.29 1.81
N SER A 35 7.97 -19.08 1.40
CA SER A 35 7.93 -19.82 0.14
C SER A 35 6.68 -20.70 0.11
N GLY A 36 5.85 -20.49 -0.91
CA GLY A 36 4.62 -21.25 -1.11
C GLY A 36 4.91 -22.75 -1.23
N SER A 37 4.47 -23.52 -0.23
CA SER A 37 4.24 -24.94 -0.36
C SER A 37 2.77 -25.15 -0.70
N THR A 38 2.52 -25.79 -1.85
CA THR A 38 1.19 -26.28 -2.20
C THR A 38 0.83 -27.41 -1.26
N ALA A 39 -0.03 -27.14 -0.28
CA ALA A 39 -0.75 -28.16 0.46
C ALA A 39 -2.23 -27.77 0.49
N SER A 40 -3.02 -28.39 -0.38
CA SER A 40 -4.48 -28.37 -0.30
C SER A 40 -4.89 -29.07 0.99
N GLN A 41 -5.01 -28.33 2.09
CA GLN A 41 -5.58 -28.84 3.33
C GLN A 41 -7.07 -28.54 3.38
N THR A 42 -7.86 -29.57 3.10
CA THR A 42 -9.27 -29.63 3.48
C THR A 42 -9.35 -29.66 5.00
N SER A 43 -9.43 -28.49 5.62
CA SER A 43 -9.76 -28.39 7.04
C SER A 43 -11.27 -28.27 7.17
N ASN A 44 -11.90 -29.36 7.59
CA ASN A 44 -13.24 -29.30 8.15
C ASN A 44 -13.17 -28.46 9.43
N VAL A 45 -13.43 -27.16 9.32
CA VAL A 45 -13.53 -26.26 10.46
C VAL A 45 -14.84 -26.57 11.18
N SER A 46 -14.75 -27.49 12.13
CA SER A 46 -15.76 -27.63 13.17
C SER A 46 -15.79 -26.35 13.99
N THR A 47 -16.89 -25.63 13.86
CA THR A 47 -17.24 -24.51 14.72
C THR A 47 -17.44 -25.03 16.14
N THR A 48 -16.38 -25.11 16.92
CA THR A 48 -16.48 -25.13 18.38
C THR A 48 -16.28 -23.72 18.88
N THR A 49 -17.41 -23.05 19.13
CA THR A 49 -17.52 -21.85 19.94
C THR A 49 -16.88 -22.12 21.30
N GLY A 50 -15.71 -21.55 21.52
CA GLY A 50 -14.99 -21.65 22.78
C GLY A 50 -13.88 -20.61 22.79
N ALA A 51 -14.22 -19.38 23.16
CA ALA A 51 -13.24 -18.35 23.44
C ALA A 51 -12.33 -18.85 24.56
N SER A 52 -11.15 -19.35 24.20
CA SER A 52 -10.09 -19.69 25.13
C SER A 52 -9.80 -18.46 25.96
N SER A 53 -9.95 -18.57 27.28
CA SER A 53 -9.71 -17.47 28.24
C SER A 53 -8.24 -17.04 28.30
N ASN A 54 -7.35 -17.69 27.54
CA ASN A 54 -5.91 -17.45 27.52
C ASN A 54 -5.40 -16.91 26.18
N ASP A 55 -6.26 -16.44 25.28
CA ASP A 55 -5.79 -15.73 24.08
C ASP A 55 -5.12 -14.40 24.50
N PRO A 56 -3.80 -14.24 24.32
CA PRO A 56 -3.09 -13.02 24.71
C PRO A 56 -3.55 -11.79 23.92
N LEU A 57 -4.25 -11.99 22.80
CA LEU A 57 -4.76 -10.93 21.93
C LEU A 57 -6.23 -10.60 22.18
N LYS A 58 -6.88 -11.28 23.14
CA LYS A 58 -8.28 -11.04 23.47
C LYS A 58 -8.51 -9.58 23.89
N GLY A 59 -9.33 -8.87 23.13
CA GLY A 59 -9.66 -7.46 23.36
C GLY A 59 -8.75 -6.45 22.65
N PHE A 60 -7.68 -6.92 21.99
CA PHE A 60 -6.86 -6.08 21.12
C PHE A 60 -7.41 -6.03 19.69
N LYS A 61 -7.07 -4.95 18.99
CA LYS A 61 -7.27 -4.84 17.55
C LYS A 61 -5.94 -5.12 16.84
N ILE A 62 -5.99 -5.93 15.80
CA ILE A 62 -4.86 -6.17 14.90
C ILE A 62 -5.27 -5.54 13.57
N VAL A 63 -4.49 -4.57 13.10
CA VAL A 63 -4.82 -3.80 11.89
C VAL A 63 -3.85 -4.18 10.80
N CYS A 64 -4.36 -4.72 9.71
CA CYS A 64 -3.60 -4.94 8.48
C CYS A 64 -3.58 -3.63 7.69
N LEU A 65 -2.39 -3.14 7.35
CA LEU A 65 -2.25 -2.03 6.42
C LEU A 65 -2.09 -2.59 5.01
N PHE A 66 -2.96 -2.17 4.08
CA PHE A 66 -2.83 -2.47 2.67
C PHE A 66 -2.37 -1.23 1.92
N ASN A 67 -1.26 -1.34 1.21
CA ASN A 67 -0.75 -0.32 0.30
C ASN A 67 -0.86 -0.85 -1.13
N ASN A 68 -1.48 -0.06 -2.01
CA ASN A 68 -1.69 -0.39 -3.42
C ASN A 68 -0.40 -0.61 -4.24
N MET A 69 0.77 -0.16 -3.76
CA MET A 69 2.07 -0.50 -4.36
C MET A 69 2.29 -2.01 -4.48
N LYS A 70 1.69 -2.80 -3.58
CA LYS A 70 1.74 -4.27 -3.63
C LYS A 70 1.06 -4.85 -4.87
N TYR A 71 0.04 -4.16 -5.41
CA TYR A 71 -0.59 -4.58 -6.66
C TYR A 71 0.36 -4.49 -7.85
N TYR A 72 1.10 -3.39 -7.98
CA TYR A 72 2.01 -3.19 -9.10
C TYR A 72 3.23 -4.14 -9.07
N LYS A 73 3.69 -4.54 -7.87
CA LYS A 73 4.82 -5.46 -7.71
C LYS A 73 4.42 -6.93 -7.81
N GLU A 74 3.31 -7.31 -7.18
CA GLU A 74 2.99 -8.70 -6.85
C GLU A 74 1.60 -9.13 -7.36
N GLY A 75 0.79 -8.21 -7.91
CA GLY A 75 -0.61 -8.46 -8.24
C GLY A 75 -1.48 -8.69 -7.00
N PHE A 76 -0.98 -8.33 -5.81
CA PHE A 76 -1.69 -8.52 -4.56
C PHE A 76 -2.83 -7.53 -4.45
N THR A 77 -4.04 -8.04 -4.20
CA THR A 77 -5.27 -7.25 -4.09
C THR A 77 -5.82 -7.30 -2.66
N PRO A 78 -6.68 -6.36 -2.25
CA PRO A 78 -7.26 -6.37 -0.90
C PRO A 78 -7.99 -7.68 -0.57
N ALA A 79 -8.62 -8.32 -1.56
CA ALA A 79 -9.29 -9.60 -1.41
C ALA A 79 -8.36 -10.78 -1.06
N MET A 80 -7.04 -10.60 -1.21
CA MET A 80 -6.04 -11.61 -0.89
C MET A 80 -5.52 -11.50 0.55
N ILE A 81 -5.99 -10.53 1.34
CA ILE A 81 -5.68 -10.44 2.77
C ILE A 81 -6.41 -11.57 3.50
N ASP A 82 -5.68 -12.36 4.29
CA ASP A 82 -6.28 -13.40 5.14
C ASP A 82 -7.09 -12.76 6.29
N PRO A 83 -8.42 -12.92 6.32
CA PRO A 83 -9.28 -12.28 7.31
C PRO A 83 -9.10 -12.86 8.73
N THR A 84 -8.36 -13.95 8.89
CA THR A 84 -8.07 -14.55 10.20
C THR A 84 -6.88 -13.90 10.91
N LEU A 85 -6.05 -13.15 10.18
CA LEU A 85 -4.83 -12.53 10.72
C LEU A 85 -5.09 -11.16 11.37
N CYS A 86 -6.10 -10.44 10.91
CA CYS A 86 -6.38 -9.06 11.31
C CYS A 86 -7.85 -8.86 11.64
N THR A 87 -8.14 -7.94 12.55
CA THR A 87 -9.51 -7.57 12.89
C THR A 87 -10.02 -6.38 12.08
N HIS A 88 -9.12 -5.56 11.54
CA HIS A 88 -9.44 -4.41 10.68
C HIS A 88 -8.41 -4.33 9.55
N VAL A 89 -8.84 -3.77 8.42
CA VAL A 89 -7.95 -3.42 7.31
C VAL A 89 -7.99 -1.91 7.12
N ASN A 90 -6.81 -1.29 7.11
CA ASN A 90 -6.63 0.10 6.71
C ASN A 90 -6.09 0.11 5.28
N TYR A 91 -6.89 0.60 4.33
CA TYR A 91 -6.44 0.84 2.97
C TYR A 91 -5.76 2.21 2.88
N GLU A 92 -4.50 2.22 2.44
CA GLU A 92 -3.64 3.40 2.43
C GLU A 92 -3.19 3.76 1.00
N PHE A 93 -3.17 5.04 0.59
CA PHE A 93 -3.64 6.25 1.28
C PHE A 93 -4.64 7.02 0.42
N ALA A 94 -5.61 7.67 1.08
CA ALA A 94 -6.34 8.78 0.49
C ALA A 94 -5.50 10.07 0.55
N ILE A 95 -5.79 11.02 -0.32
CA ILE A 95 -5.16 12.34 -0.37
C ILE A 95 -6.11 13.37 0.27
N LEU A 96 -5.56 14.42 0.88
CA LEU A 96 -6.33 15.59 1.30
C LEU A 96 -6.03 16.74 0.35
N ASP A 97 -7.05 17.29 -0.30
CA ASP A 97 -6.92 18.47 -1.15
C ASP A 97 -6.55 19.70 -0.29
N ASP A 98 -5.50 20.41 -0.66
CA ASP A 98 -4.93 21.49 0.15
C ASP A 98 -5.73 22.82 0.08
N MET A 99 -6.65 22.92 -0.88
CA MET A 99 -7.49 24.10 -1.07
C MET A 99 -8.89 23.92 -0.49
N THR A 100 -9.51 22.79 -0.78
CA THR A 100 -10.89 22.45 -0.41
C THR A 100 -10.97 21.71 0.91
N TYR A 101 -9.87 21.09 1.36
CA TYR A 101 -9.82 20.20 2.53
C TYR A 101 -10.74 18.99 2.40
N GLU A 102 -11.05 18.59 1.17
CA GLU A 102 -11.82 17.39 0.88
C GLU A 102 -10.89 16.19 0.70
N MET A 103 -11.39 15.01 1.08
CA MET A 103 -10.69 13.75 0.86
C MET A 103 -10.80 13.36 -0.62
N MET A 104 -9.65 13.06 -1.22
CA MET A 104 -9.51 12.61 -2.59
C MET A 104 -8.95 11.19 -2.64
N THR A 105 -9.25 10.49 -3.73
CA THR A 105 -8.67 9.18 -4.05
C THR A 105 -7.18 9.32 -4.29
N GLY A 106 -6.37 8.41 -3.75
CA GLY A 106 -4.93 8.42 -3.95
C GLY A 106 -4.53 7.91 -5.34
N GLU A 107 -5.16 6.83 -5.78
CA GLU A 107 -4.95 6.22 -7.09
C GLU A 107 -6.32 5.88 -7.72
N PRO A 108 -6.98 6.83 -8.43
CA PRO A 108 -8.37 6.69 -8.88
C PRO A 108 -8.67 5.41 -9.69
N ASP A 109 -7.69 4.90 -10.43
CA ASP A 109 -7.85 3.68 -11.21
C ASP A 109 -7.99 2.45 -10.29
N LEU A 110 -7.10 2.31 -9.31
CA LEU A 110 -7.17 1.20 -8.36
C LEU A 110 -8.27 1.40 -7.32
N ASP A 111 -8.40 2.62 -6.81
CA ASP A 111 -9.35 2.97 -5.77
C ASP A 111 -10.78 2.79 -6.31
N VAL A 112 -11.13 3.48 -7.42
CA VAL A 112 -12.52 3.58 -7.89
C VAL A 112 -12.86 2.55 -8.97
N HIS A 113 -12.01 2.38 -9.98
CA HIS A 113 -12.36 1.48 -11.09
C HIS A 113 -12.24 0.02 -10.67
N GLU A 114 -11.16 -0.33 -9.97
CA GLU A 114 -10.94 -1.68 -9.43
C GLU A 114 -11.55 -1.90 -8.03
N ASN A 115 -12.15 -0.85 -7.43
CA ASN A 115 -12.83 -0.90 -6.14
C ASN A 115 -11.97 -1.39 -4.96
N PHE A 116 -10.68 -1.03 -4.91
CA PHE A 116 -9.78 -1.53 -3.87
C PHE A 116 -10.15 -1.08 -2.44
N TYR A 117 -10.95 -0.03 -2.28
CA TYR A 117 -11.47 0.36 -0.95
C TYR A 117 -12.66 -0.49 -0.48
N GLN A 118 -13.25 -1.33 -1.33
CA GLN A 118 -14.36 -2.21 -1.00
C GLN A 118 -13.82 -3.61 -0.67
N VAL A 119 -13.57 -3.86 0.62
CA VAL A 119 -13.06 -5.14 1.15
C VAL A 119 -14.15 -5.86 1.92
#